data_AF-A0A9P8AIF9-F1
#
_entry.id   AF-A0A9P8AIF9-F1
#
_cell.length_a   1.000
_cell.length_b   1.000
_cell.length_c   1.000
_cell.angle_alpha   90.00
_cell.angle_beta   90.00
_cell.angle_gamma   90.00
#
_symmetry.space_group_name_H-M   'P 1'
#
loop_
_entity.id
_entity.type
_entity.pdbx_description
1 polymer ?
#
loop_
_entity_poly.entity_id
_entity_poly.type
_entity_poly.pdbx_seq_one_letter_code
_entity_poly.pdbx_strand_id
1 'polypeptide(L)'
;MFSWEDCGDIIGRNDLSKFCRNSEQTAIYQTLKSKLQEEHSSIFKHVLNTQLGWYDPKLNGNKRIEDLKDTEIVVAETTEEDLTKPVYEDATQIKILLNDFPYDVEPGITHFVVWYRGLVPVTDSKGDISSETRNQMYLYVKNKFIEDNRARLQ
;
A
#
# COMPACT_ATOMS: atom_id res chain seq x y z
N MET A 1 2.67 8.03 -20.67
CA MET A 1 1.50 8.39 -19.87
C MET A 1 0.38 7.43 -20.18
N PHE A 2 -0.23 6.81 -19.17
CA PHE A 2 -1.31 5.83 -19.30
C PHE A 2 -2.66 6.55 -19.23
N SER A 3 -3.53 6.26 -20.18
CA SER A 3 -4.93 6.70 -20.13
C SER A 3 -5.74 5.88 -19.13
N TRP A 4 -6.96 6.31 -18.81
CA TRP A 4 -7.89 5.52 -18.01
C TRP A 4 -8.17 4.13 -18.61
N GLU A 5 -8.30 4.04 -19.94
CA GLU A 5 -8.50 2.78 -20.65
C GLU A 5 -7.28 1.86 -20.53
N ASP A 6 -6.06 2.41 -20.72
CA ASP A 6 -4.82 1.65 -20.53
C ASP A 6 -4.71 1.10 -19.11
N CYS A 7 -5.05 1.91 -18.10
CA CYS A 7 -5.06 1.49 -16.70
C CYS A 7 -6.02 0.29 -16.50
N GLY A 8 -7.24 0.39 -17.04
CA GLY A 8 -8.23 -0.68 -16.98
C GLY A 8 -7.75 -1.97 -17.65
N ASP A 9 -7.14 -1.86 -18.82
CA ASP A 9 -6.60 -2.98 -19.58
C ASP A 9 -5.43 -3.68 -18.86
N ILE A 10 -4.50 -2.91 -18.30
CA ILE A 10 -3.36 -3.43 -17.54
C ILE A 10 -3.85 -4.20 -16.30
N ILE A 11 -4.79 -3.61 -15.55
CA ILE A 11 -5.37 -4.22 -14.35
C ILE A 11 -6.16 -5.48 -14.72
N GLY A 12 -6.98 -5.42 -15.78
CA GLY A 12 -7.80 -6.55 -16.25
C GLY A 12 -6.97 -7.76 -16.68
N ARG A 13 -5.75 -7.53 -17.20
CA ARG A 13 -4.79 -8.60 -17.57
C ARG A 13 -3.87 -9.03 -16.44
N ASN A 14 -3.98 -8.40 -15.26
CA ASN A 14 -3.07 -8.56 -14.14
C ASN A 14 -1.57 -8.35 -14.51
N ASP A 15 -1.30 -7.47 -15.49
CA ASP A 15 0.06 -7.21 -15.99
C ASP A 15 0.63 -5.92 -15.37
N LEU A 16 0.63 -5.87 -14.04
CA LEU A 16 1.02 -4.69 -13.27
C LEU A 16 2.46 -4.24 -13.53
N SER A 17 3.29 -5.11 -14.12
CA SER A 17 4.66 -4.80 -14.55
C SER A 17 4.75 -3.67 -15.57
N LYS A 18 3.65 -3.39 -16.28
CA LYS A 18 3.57 -2.31 -17.27
C LYS A 18 3.47 -0.93 -16.65
N PHE A 19 2.97 -0.81 -15.43
CA PHE A 19 2.91 0.50 -14.78
C PHE A 19 4.32 1.02 -14.54
N CYS A 20 4.63 2.15 -15.17
CA CYS A 20 5.91 2.82 -15.03
C CYS A 20 5.73 4.27 -14.57
N ARG A 21 6.80 4.82 -14.01
CA ARG A 21 6.90 6.23 -13.66
C ARG A 21 7.54 6.98 -14.82
N ASN A 22 7.27 8.28 -14.91
CA ASN A 22 8.01 9.12 -15.85
C ASN A 22 9.47 9.30 -15.38
N SER A 23 10.30 9.88 -16.25
CA SER A 23 11.73 10.07 -15.99
C SER A 23 12.01 10.95 -14.77
N GLU A 24 11.23 12.00 -14.57
CA GLU A 24 11.36 12.92 -13.43
C GLU A 24 11.07 12.21 -12.10
N GLN A 25 9.91 11.57 -11.98
CA GLN A 25 9.51 10.81 -10.80
C GLN A 25 10.45 9.63 -10.54
N THR A 26 10.95 8.99 -11.60
CA THR A 26 11.97 7.94 -11.49
C THR A 26 13.26 8.48 -10.88
N ALA A 27 13.70 9.67 -11.30
CA ALA A 27 14.89 10.32 -10.76
C ALA A 27 14.73 10.66 -9.28
N ILE A 28 13.61 11.29 -8.90
CA ILE A 28 13.32 11.63 -7.49
C ILE A 28 13.29 10.36 -6.62
N TYR A 29 12.62 9.30 -7.09
CA TYR A 29 12.59 8.01 -6.40
C TYR A 29 13.97 7.41 -6.21
N GLN A 30 14.81 7.43 -7.27
CA GLN A 30 16.18 6.92 -7.20
C GLN A 30 17.04 7.74 -6.23
N THR A 31 16.95 9.07 -6.26
CA THR A 31 17.65 9.95 -5.31
C THR A 31 17.27 9.64 -3.87
N LEU A 32 15.97 9.52 -3.57
CA LEU A 32 15.52 9.17 -2.22
C LEU A 32 16.03 7.77 -1.82
N LYS A 33 15.93 6.79 -2.72
CA LYS A 33 16.39 5.43 -2.47
C LYS A 33 17.88 5.40 -2.16
N SER A 34 18.71 6.11 -2.93
CA SER A 34 20.15 6.20 -2.70
C SER A 34 20.47 6.83 -1.34
N LYS A 35 19.80 7.94 -0.99
CA LYS A 35 19.97 8.57 0.33
C LYS A 35 19.62 7.63 1.48
N LEU A 36 18.50 6.92 1.38
CA LEU A 36 18.10 5.96 2.43
C LEU A 36 19.10 4.81 2.55
N GLN A 37 19.67 4.35 1.43
CA GLN A 37 20.70 3.31 1.45
C GLN A 37 22.00 3.78 2.12
N GLU A 38 22.42 5.02 1.89
CA GLU A 38 23.57 5.63 2.58
C GLU A 38 23.35 5.75 4.09
N GLU A 39 22.11 6.01 4.51
CA GLU A 39 21.69 6.05 5.91
C GLU A 39 21.41 4.66 6.51
N HIS A 40 21.78 3.57 5.82
CA HIS A 40 21.51 2.17 6.22
C HIS A 40 20.02 1.87 6.48
N SER A 41 19.14 2.59 5.79
CA SER A 41 17.68 2.48 5.87
C SER A 41 17.08 1.94 4.57
N SER A 42 15.77 1.74 4.57
CA SER A 42 15.00 1.29 3.41
C SER A 42 13.77 2.16 3.21
N ILE A 43 13.20 2.12 2.00
CA ILE A 43 11.92 2.80 1.72
C ILE A 43 10.83 2.26 2.65
N PHE A 44 10.82 0.96 2.93
CA PHE A 44 9.86 0.35 3.84
C PHE A 44 9.95 0.97 5.25
N LYS A 45 11.16 1.05 5.83
CA LYS A 45 11.39 1.69 7.14
C LYS A 45 11.00 3.16 7.13
N HIS A 46 11.34 3.87 6.06
CA HIS A 46 11.02 5.28 5.89
C HIS A 46 9.50 5.52 5.87
N VAL A 47 8.76 4.74 5.08
CA VAL A 47 7.30 4.80 5.00
C VAL A 47 6.67 4.46 6.33
N LEU A 48 7.12 3.38 6.99
CA LEU A 48 6.56 2.92 8.25
C LEU A 48 6.70 3.98 9.37
N ASN A 49 7.86 4.62 9.47
CA ASN A 49 8.16 5.59 10.52
C ASN A 49 7.64 7.00 10.19
N THR A 50 7.85 7.47 8.96
CA THR A 50 7.60 8.87 8.58
C THR A 50 6.18 9.09 8.10
N GLN A 51 5.66 8.16 7.28
CA GLN A 51 4.36 8.34 6.63
C GLN A 51 3.24 7.69 7.41
N LEU A 52 3.41 6.43 7.82
CA LEU A 52 2.38 5.65 8.49
C LEU A 52 2.34 5.93 9.99
N GLY A 53 3.52 5.97 10.63
CA GLY A 53 3.65 6.08 12.08
C GLY A 53 3.23 4.80 12.80
N TRP A 54 3.41 3.63 12.16
CA TRP A 54 2.97 2.34 12.68
C TRP A 54 4.08 1.50 13.32
N TYR A 55 5.30 2.03 13.37
CA TYR A 55 6.38 1.39 14.11
C TYR A 55 6.17 1.53 15.62
N ASP A 56 6.08 0.41 16.33
CA ASP A 56 6.06 0.37 17.79
C ASP A 56 7.27 -0.40 18.31
N PRO A 57 8.20 0.25 19.04
CA PRO A 57 9.31 -0.43 19.69
C PRO A 57 8.86 -1.57 20.61
N LYS A 58 7.72 -1.45 21.30
CA LYS A 58 7.24 -2.46 22.25
C LYS A 58 6.94 -3.79 21.56
N LEU A 59 6.34 -3.74 20.38
CA LEU A 59 6.06 -4.91 19.54
C LEU A 59 7.34 -5.55 18.99
N ASN A 60 8.41 -4.77 18.88
CA ASN A 60 9.67 -5.15 18.26
C ASN A 60 10.80 -5.36 19.28
N GLY A 61 10.45 -5.75 20.52
CA GLY A 61 11.43 -6.06 21.58
C GLY A 61 12.23 -4.85 22.06
N ASN A 62 11.63 -3.66 22.04
CA ASN A 62 12.22 -2.35 22.36
C ASN A 62 13.45 -1.98 21.53
N LYS A 63 13.60 -2.56 20.34
CA LYS A 63 14.68 -2.22 19.40
C LYS A 63 14.35 -0.95 18.62
N ARG A 64 15.36 -0.34 18.00
CA ARG A 64 15.13 0.73 17.01
C ARG A 64 14.88 0.11 15.64
N ILE A 65 14.10 0.78 14.81
CA ILE A 65 13.77 0.31 13.45
C ILE A 65 15.02 0.15 12.57
N GLU A 66 16.06 0.94 12.82
CA GLU A 66 17.35 0.87 12.15
C GLU A 66 18.05 -0.48 12.39
N ASP A 67 17.90 -1.04 13.59
CA ASP A 67 18.59 -2.28 14.02
C ASP A 67 17.91 -3.56 13.52
N LEU A 68 16.71 -3.45 12.94
CA LEU A 68 15.91 -4.57 12.46
C LEU A 68 16.02 -4.71 10.95
N LYS A 69 15.96 -5.95 10.45
CA LYS A 69 15.75 -6.17 9.00
C LYS A 69 14.29 -5.95 8.66
N ASP A 70 14.00 -5.56 7.42
CA ASP A 70 12.62 -5.32 6.95
C ASP A 70 11.71 -6.53 7.17
N THR A 71 12.24 -7.76 7.06
CA THR A 71 11.52 -9.01 7.29
C THR A 71 11.24 -9.33 8.76
N GLU A 72 11.91 -8.63 9.68
CA GLU A 72 11.80 -8.86 11.14
C GLU A 72 10.88 -7.85 11.81
N ILE A 73 10.48 -6.78 11.11
CA ILE A 73 9.63 -5.72 11.67
C ILE A 73 8.19 -6.21 11.76
N VAL A 74 7.68 -6.24 12.99
CA VAL A 74 6.28 -6.53 13.29
C VAL A 74 5.52 -5.22 13.38
N VAL A 75 4.56 -5.03 12.48
CA VAL A 75 3.74 -3.82 12.40
C VAL A 75 2.42 -3.98 13.17
N ALA A 76 1.90 -5.19 13.29
CA ALA A 76 0.68 -5.51 14.02
C ALA A 76 0.81 -6.85 14.75
N GLU A 77 0.29 -6.93 15.97
CA GLU A 77 0.00 -8.22 16.60
C GLU A 77 -1.16 -8.84 15.83
N THR A 78 -0.91 -9.97 15.18
CA THR A 78 -1.94 -10.67 14.40
C THR A 78 -2.32 -11.94 15.13
N THR A 79 -3.62 -12.11 15.37
CA THR A 79 -4.19 -13.35 15.92
C THR A 79 -4.74 -14.22 14.79
N GLU A 80 -4.97 -15.52 15.05
CA GLU A 80 -5.62 -16.41 14.07
C GLU A 80 -7.03 -15.93 13.70
N GLU A 81 -7.74 -15.26 14.61
CA GLU A 81 -9.05 -14.63 14.34
C GLU A 81 -8.95 -13.51 13.29
N ASP A 82 -7.88 -12.73 13.31
CA ASP A 82 -7.71 -11.60 12.39
C ASP A 82 -7.51 -12.04 10.93
N LEU A 83 -7.09 -13.30 10.70
CA LEU A 83 -7.02 -13.88 9.36
C LEU A 83 -8.40 -14.12 8.74
N THR A 84 -9.45 -14.17 9.57
CA THR A 84 -10.83 -14.41 9.14
C THR A 84 -11.67 -13.15 9.05
N LYS A 85 -11.17 -12.02 9.58
CA LYS A 85 -11.88 -10.74 9.56
C LYS A 85 -11.68 -10.05 8.20
N PRO A 86 -12.72 -9.40 7.65
CA PRO A 86 -12.56 -8.57 6.46
C PRO A 86 -11.56 -7.43 6.70
N VAL A 87 -10.71 -7.18 5.71
CA VAL A 87 -9.60 -6.21 5.71
C VAL A 87 -10.01 -4.75 6.05
N TYR A 88 -11.31 -4.45 6.14
CA TYR A 88 -11.84 -3.10 6.22
C TYR A 88 -12.82 -2.82 7.37
N GLU A 89 -13.04 -3.77 8.28
CA GLU A 89 -13.93 -3.53 9.43
C GLU A 89 -13.36 -2.50 10.42
N ASP A 90 -12.03 -2.47 10.60
CA ASP A 90 -11.36 -1.55 11.50
C ASP A 90 -10.66 -0.42 10.74
N ALA A 91 -11.31 0.75 10.68
CA ALA A 91 -10.76 1.94 10.05
C ALA A 91 -9.45 2.43 10.70
N THR A 92 -9.14 2.05 11.95
CA THR A 92 -7.88 2.43 12.60
C THR A 92 -6.66 1.68 12.04
N GLN A 93 -6.90 0.57 11.33
CA GLN A 93 -5.87 -0.21 10.64
C GLN A 93 -5.57 0.29 9.23
N ILE A 94 -6.32 1.29 8.73
CA ILE A 94 -6.22 1.76 7.35
C ILE A 94 -5.70 3.19 7.30
N LYS A 95 -4.74 3.43 6.39
CA LYS A 95 -4.28 4.77 6.03
C LYS A 95 -4.27 4.93 4.52
N ILE A 96 -4.96 5.95 4.01
CA ILE A 96 -4.99 6.28 2.59
C ILE A 96 -4.08 7.49 2.38
N LEU A 97 -3.04 7.33 1.58
CA LEU A 97 -2.06 8.38 1.28
C LEU A 97 -1.96 8.57 -0.24
N LEU A 98 -1.58 9.77 -0.67
CA LEU A 98 -1.12 9.96 -2.04
C LEU A 98 0.17 9.19 -2.24
N ASN A 99 0.36 8.61 -3.42
CA ASN A 99 1.64 7.99 -3.75
C ASN A 99 2.68 9.11 -3.98
N ASP A 100 3.75 9.14 -3.20
CA ASP A 100 4.84 10.12 -3.37
C ASP A 100 5.53 9.98 -4.73
N PHE A 101 5.46 8.78 -5.34
CA PHE A 101 6.06 8.46 -6.62
C PHE A 101 5.01 7.85 -7.56
N PRO A 102 4.05 8.67 -8.03
CA PRO A 102 2.91 8.21 -8.81
C PRO A 102 3.37 7.63 -10.15
N TYR A 103 2.49 6.83 -10.76
CA TYR A 103 2.73 6.33 -12.11
C TYR A 103 2.49 7.44 -13.12
N ASP A 104 3.05 7.28 -14.31
CA ASP A 104 2.87 8.23 -15.40
C ASP A 104 1.46 8.11 -15.98
N VAL A 105 0.45 8.64 -15.29
CA VAL A 105 -0.96 8.58 -15.67
C VAL A 105 -1.47 9.94 -16.18
N GLU A 106 -2.55 9.94 -16.95
CA GLU A 106 -3.09 11.16 -17.54
C GLU A 106 -3.63 12.17 -16.51
N PRO A 107 -3.67 13.47 -16.85
CA PRO A 107 -4.28 14.49 -15.99
C PRO A 107 -5.72 14.12 -15.62
N GLY A 108 -6.04 14.22 -14.34
CA GLY A 108 -7.35 13.81 -13.80
C GLY A 108 -7.34 12.44 -13.12
N ILE A 109 -6.32 11.60 -13.35
CA ILE A 109 -6.10 10.37 -12.58
C ILE A 109 -5.18 10.65 -11.40
N THR A 110 -5.60 10.27 -10.20
CA THR A 110 -4.79 10.41 -8.98
C THR A 110 -4.39 9.03 -8.44
N HIS A 111 -3.10 8.82 -8.20
CA HIS A 111 -2.58 7.58 -7.66
C HIS A 111 -2.48 7.65 -6.13
N PHE A 112 -3.33 6.89 -5.44
CA PHE A 112 -3.29 6.71 -3.98
C PHE A 112 -2.74 5.33 -3.62
N VAL A 113 -2.23 5.21 -2.40
CA VAL A 113 -1.89 3.93 -1.76
C VAL A 113 -2.79 3.75 -0.55
N VAL A 114 -3.50 2.62 -0.51
CA VAL A 114 -4.28 2.20 0.67
C VAL A 114 -3.42 1.24 1.47
N TRP A 115 -2.94 1.70 2.62
CA TRP A 115 -2.18 0.90 3.56
C TRP A 115 -3.13 0.20 4.52
N TYR A 116 -2.90 -1.10 4.73
CA TYR A 116 -3.56 -1.89 5.75
C TYR A 116 -2.51 -2.47 6.69
N ARG A 117 -2.75 -2.32 7.99
CA ARG A 117 -1.83 -2.74 9.04
C ARG A 117 -1.90 -4.25 9.34
N GLY A 118 -3.04 -4.90 9.06
CA GLY A 118 -3.23 -6.33 9.29
C GLY A 118 -2.71 -7.23 8.16
N LEU A 119 -2.85 -8.54 8.34
CA LEU A 119 -2.50 -9.53 7.31
C LEU A 119 -3.59 -9.64 6.25
N VAL A 120 -3.15 -9.77 5.00
CA VAL A 120 -4.02 -10.11 3.87
C VAL A 120 -3.70 -11.56 3.47
N PRO A 121 -4.66 -12.49 3.57
CA PRO A 121 -4.42 -13.88 3.19
C PRO A 121 -4.17 -13.99 1.68
N VAL A 122 -3.03 -14.57 1.32
CA VAL A 122 -2.64 -14.90 -0.06
C VAL A 122 -2.89 -16.38 -0.33
N THR A 123 -3.30 -16.70 -1.55
CA THR A 123 -3.77 -18.04 -1.93
C THR A 123 -2.71 -18.95 -2.53
N ASP A 124 -1.59 -18.42 -3.03
CA ASP A 124 -0.63 -19.22 -3.78
C ASP A 124 0.84 -18.87 -3.51
N SER A 125 1.74 -19.68 -4.05
CA SER A 125 3.19 -19.48 -4.00
C SER A 125 3.68 -18.25 -4.77
N LYS A 126 2.80 -17.60 -5.54
CA LYS A 126 3.07 -16.36 -6.28
C LYS A 126 2.67 -15.12 -5.47
N GLY A 127 1.97 -15.29 -4.36
CA GLY A 127 1.53 -14.22 -3.47
C GLY A 127 0.28 -13.48 -3.96
N ASP A 128 -0.53 -14.07 -4.84
CA ASP A 128 -1.82 -13.46 -5.22
C ASP A 128 -2.89 -13.71 -4.13
N ILE A 129 -3.88 -12.82 -4.05
CA ILE A 129 -4.97 -12.89 -3.07
C ILE A 129 -6.13 -13.75 -3.57
N SER A 130 -6.90 -14.32 -2.63
CA SER A 130 -8.10 -15.08 -2.98
C SER A 130 -9.14 -14.21 -3.69
N SER A 131 -10.01 -14.84 -4.50
CA SER A 131 -11.17 -14.14 -5.09
C SER A 131 -12.07 -13.52 -4.02
N GLU A 132 -12.19 -14.16 -2.86
CA GLU A 132 -12.96 -13.64 -1.72
C GLU A 132 -12.33 -12.36 -1.16
N THR A 133 -11.04 -12.39 -0.86
CA THR A 133 -10.25 -11.23 -0.41
C THR A 133 -10.30 -10.08 -1.44
N ARG A 134 -10.22 -10.40 -2.73
CA ARG A 134 -10.32 -9.42 -3.82
C ARG A 134 -11.70 -8.75 -3.85
N ASN A 135 -12.76 -9.54 -3.70
CA ASN A 135 -14.13 -9.01 -3.63
C ASN A 135 -14.32 -8.12 -2.41
N GLN A 136 -13.79 -8.53 -1.25
CA GLN A 136 -13.77 -7.73 -0.03
C GLN A 136 -13.08 -6.36 -0.24
N MET A 137 -11.89 -6.34 -0.83
CA MET A 137 -11.18 -5.10 -1.16
C MET A 137 -11.97 -4.23 -2.15
N TYR A 138 -12.59 -4.84 -3.16
CA TYR A 138 -13.45 -4.12 -4.11
C TYR A 138 -14.62 -3.43 -3.41
N LEU A 139 -15.33 -4.15 -2.53
CA LEU A 139 -16.47 -3.58 -1.78
C LEU A 139 -16.04 -2.42 -0.89
N TYR A 140 -14.88 -2.53 -0.23
CA TYR A 140 -14.32 -1.43 0.54
C TYR A 140 -14.09 -0.18 -0.33
N VAL A 141 -13.37 -0.32 -1.44
CA VAL A 141 -13.05 0.80 -2.34
C VAL A 141 -14.32 1.42 -2.89
N LYS A 142 -15.29 0.59 -3.33
CA LYS A 142 -16.59 1.05 -3.83
C LYS A 142 -17.32 1.89 -2.77
N ASN A 143 -17.47 1.37 -1.55
CA ASN A 143 -18.19 2.09 -0.50
C ASN A 143 -17.47 3.40 -0.14
N LYS A 144 -16.14 3.34 0.03
CA LYS A 144 -15.33 4.46 0.52
C LYS A 144 -15.22 5.63 -0.46
N PHE A 145 -15.13 5.35 -1.76
CA PHE A 145 -14.84 6.37 -2.76
C PHE A 145 -15.99 6.64 -3.72
N ILE A 146 -16.95 5.72 -3.87
CA ILE A 146 -18.09 5.93 -4.77
C ILE A 146 -19.32 6.31 -3.95
N GLU A 147 -19.74 5.46 -3.02
CA GLU A 147 -21.00 5.67 -2.30
C GLU A 147 -20.91 6.81 -1.28
N ASP A 148 -19.84 6.88 -0.47
CA ASP A 148 -19.60 8.00 0.46
C ASP A 148 -19.54 9.36 -0.27
N ASN A 149 -18.93 9.40 -1.46
CA ASN A 149 -18.85 10.63 -2.25
C ASN A 149 -20.20 11.01 -2.86
N ARG A 150 -21.01 10.04 -3.31
CA ARG A 150 -22.38 10.31 -3.76
C ARG A 150 -23.24 10.88 -2.63
N ALA A 151 -23.15 10.31 -1.42
CA ALA A 151 -23.88 10.80 -0.26
C ALA A 151 -23.48 12.23 0.16
N ARG A 152 -22.22 12.63 -0.05
CA ARG A 152 -21.73 13.99 0.23
C ARG A 152 -22.14 15.05 -0.81
N LEU A 153 -22.55 14.62 -2.00
CA LEU A 153 -22.95 15.50 -3.10
C LEU A 153 -24.48 15.67 -3.20
N GLN A 154 -25.25 15.02 -2.32
CA GLN A 154 -26.70 15.13 -2.17
C GLN A 154 -27.04 16.03 -0.99
#